data_AF-A0A0P9P8W4-F1
#
_entry.id   AF-A0A0P9P8W4-F1
#
_cell.length_a   1.000
_cell.length_b   1.000
_cell.length_c   1.000
_cell.angle_alpha   90.00
_cell.angle_beta   90.00
_cell.angle_gamma   90.00
#
_symmetry.space_group_name_H-M   'P 1'
#
loop_
_entity.id
_entity.type
_entity.pdbx_description
1 polymer ?
#
loop_
_entity_poly.entity_id
_entity_poly.type
_entity_poly.pdbx_seq_one_letter_code
_entity_poly.pdbx_strand_id
1 'polypeptide(L)'
;MAISETGSIQAERLAIEQINASGGILGRQIKVVQEDGASDWPTFAEKARKLLVGDKVAAVFGCWTSASRKAVLPVFEKENGLLYYPTFYEGLEQSKNVIYTG
;
A
#
# COMPACT_ATOMS: atom_id res chain seq x y z
N MET A 1 -3.86 12.99 -5.22
CA MET A 1 -4.87 12.04 -4.67
C MET A 1 -6.21 12.14 -5.41
N ALA A 2 -6.74 11.03 -5.92
CA ALA A 2 -8.03 11.00 -6.62
C ALA A 2 -9.21 10.75 -5.64
N ILE A 3 -10.40 11.27 -5.95
CA ILE A 3 -11.61 11.11 -5.12
C ILE A 3 -11.95 9.62 -4.87
N SER A 4 -11.66 8.74 -5.84
CA SER A 4 -11.96 7.31 -5.76
C SER A 4 -11.20 6.58 -4.66
N GLU A 5 -10.02 7.06 -4.25
CA GLU A 5 -9.14 6.40 -3.27
C GLU A 5 -9.46 6.83 -1.83
N THR A 6 -10.16 7.95 -1.65
CA THR A 6 -10.44 8.56 -0.34
C THR A 6 -11.17 7.60 0.59
N GLY A 7 -12.16 6.86 0.08
CA GLY A 7 -12.94 5.91 0.89
C GLY A 7 -12.06 4.80 1.49
N SER A 8 -11.18 4.21 0.69
CA SER A 8 -10.25 3.16 1.15
C SER A 8 -9.27 3.70 2.19
N ILE A 9 -8.70 4.89 1.95
CA ILE A 9 -7.77 5.53 2.91
C ILE A 9 -8.47 5.81 4.24
N GLN A 10 -9.72 6.28 4.22
CA GLN A 10 -10.48 6.54 5.44
C GLN A 10 -10.80 5.24 6.20
N ALA A 11 -11.18 4.18 5.49
CA ALA A 11 -11.44 2.88 6.09
C ALA A 11 -10.17 2.29 6.74
N GLU A 12 -9.02 2.37 6.07
CA GLU A 12 -7.72 1.94 6.60
C GLU A 12 -7.34 2.74 7.85
N ARG A 13 -7.48 4.07 7.80
CA ARG A 13 -7.19 4.94 8.96
C ARG A 13 -8.07 4.62 10.15
N LEU A 14 -9.36 4.40 9.93
CA LEU A 14 -10.30 4.00 10.98
C LEU A 14 -9.90 2.66 11.61
N ALA A 15 -9.57 1.65 10.79
CA ALA A 15 -9.14 0.35 11.29
C ALA A 15 -7.85 0.47 12.13
N ILE A 16 -6.87 1.25 11.66
CA ILE A 16 -5.62 1.50 12.39
C ILE A 16 -5.89 2.21 13.72
N GLU A 17 -6.76 3.22 13.73
CA GLU A 17 -7.16 3.94 14.94
C GLU A 17 -7.79 3.00 15.96
N GLN A 18 -8.72 2.13 15.53
CA GLN A 18 -9.38 1.15 16.39
C GLN A 18 -8.40 0.12 16.99
N ILE A 19 -7.45 -0.37 16.18
CA ILE A 19 -6.41 -1.30 16.66
C ILE A 19 -5.52 -0.60 17.69
N ASN A 20 -5.09 0.62 17.40
CA ASN A 20 -4.25 1.41 18.28
C ASN A 20 -4.94 1.75 19.61
N ALA A 21 -6.22 2.12 19.57
CA ALA A 21 -7.05 2.37 20.74
C ALA A 21 -7.25 1.10 21.59
N SER A 22 -7.20 -0.08 20.97
CA SER A 22 -7.28 -1.39 21.64
C SER A 22 -5.94 -1.87 22.22
N GLY A 23 -4.93 -0.99 22.31
CA GLY A 23 -3.60 -1.30 22.84
C GLY A 23 -2.55 -1.61 21.78
N GLY A 24 -2.90 -1.51 20.50
CA GLY A 24 -1.99 -1.74 19.38
C GLY A 24 -1.65 -3.22 19.17
N ILE A 25 -0.55 -3.48 18.45
CA ILE A 25 -0.08 -4.84 18.15
C ILE A 25 1.06 -5.18 19.10
N LEU A 26 0.85 -6.16 19.98
CA LEU A 26 1.83 -6.57 21.00
C LEU A 26 2.32 -5.37 21.84
N GLY A 27 1.41 -4.43 22.16
CA GLY A 27 1.69 -3.20 22.90
C GLY A 27 2.33 -2.08 22.09
N ARG A 28 2.48 -2.23 20.76
CA ARG A 28 3.06 -1.21 19.87
C ARG A 28 2.00 -0.55 19.00
N GLN A 29 2.07 0.77 18.89
CA GLN A 29 1.19 1.55 18.05
C GLN A 29 1.61 1.45 16.57
N ILE A 30 0.64 1.21 15.70
CA ILE A 30 0.81 1.28 14.24
C ILE A 30 1.01 2.75 13.86
N LYS A 31 2.07 3.03 13.10
CA LYS A 31 2.34 4.35 12.52
C LYS A 31 2.05 4.32 11.03
N VAL A 32 1.33 5.33 10.55
CA VAL A 32 1.02 5.49 9.13
C VAL A 32 2.02 6.44 8.48
N VAL A 33 2.65 6.01 7.40
CA VAL A 33 3.41 6.85 6.49
C VAL A 33 2.64 6.87 5.16
N GLN A 34 2.46 8.06 4.59
CA GLN A 34 1.69 8.24 3.37
C GLN A 34 2.49 9.02 2.33
N GLU A 35 2.46 8.54 1.10
CA GLU A 35 3.04 9.21 -0.07
C GLU A 35 1.96 9.39 -1.15
N ASP A 36 2.06 10.47 -1.93
CA ASP A 36 1.18 10.68 -3.10
C ASP A 36 1.89 10.16 -4.36
N GLY A 37 1.27 9.18 -5.03
CA GLY A 37 1.74 8.64 -6.30
C GLY A 37 1.45 9.56 -7.50
N ALA A 38 0.74 10.67 -7.30
CA ALA A 38 0.43 11.70 -8.30
C ALA A 38 -0.24 11.17 -9.59
N SER A 39 -0.87 9.99 -9.53
CA SER A 39 -1.42 9.29 -10.69
C SER A 39 -0.40 9.05 -11.82
N ASP A 40 0.89 9.01 -11.48
CA ASP A 40 2.00 8.91 -12.43
C ASP A 40 2.85 7.66 -12.13
N TRP A 41 3.07 6.81 -13.14
CA TRP A 41 3.67 5.50 -12.95
C TRP A 41 5.10 5.56 -12.39
N PRO A 42 6.02 6.40 -12.92
CA PRO A 42 7.33 6.61 -12.34
C PRO A 42 7.27 7.08 -10.89
N THR A 43 6.37 8.03 -10.58
CA THR A 43 6.20 8.55 -9.22
C THR A 43 5.76 7.44 -8.26
N PHE A 44 4.80 6.59 -8.65
CA PHE A 44 4.40 5.43 -7.84
C PHE A 44 5.58 4.50 -7.50
N ALA A 45 6.42 4.16 -8.48
CA ALA A 45 7.58 3.29 -8.27
C ALA A 45 8.63 3.94 -7.34
N GLU A 46 8.88 5.24 -7.51
CA GLU A 46 9.79 6.02 -6.65
C GLU A 46 9.27 6.05 -5.20
N LYS A 47 7.99 6.39 -5.00
CA LYS A 47 7.39 6.46 -3.67
C LYS A 47 7.28 5.09 -3.01
N ALA A 48 6.98 4.03 -3.75
CA ALA A 48 7.02 2.66 -3.23
C ALA A 48 8.42 2.30 -2.72
N ARG A 49 9.47 2.64 -3.48
CA ARG A 49 10.87 2.43 -3.03
C ARG A 49 11.19 3.24 -1.79
N LYS A 50 10.76 4.50 -1.71
CA LYS A 50 10.94 5.34 -0.52
C LYS A 50 10.32 4.71 0.72
N LEU A 51 9.06 4.26 0.62
CA LEU A 51 8.35 3.60 1.71
C LEU A 51 9.08 2.33 2.19
N LEU A 52 9.52 1.47 1.26
CA LEU A 52 10.17 0.20 1.60
C LEU A 52 11.61 0.36 2.11
N VAL A 53 12.42 1.20 1.47
CA VAL A 53 13.87 1.30 1.74
C VAL A 53 14.19 2.44 2.69
N GLY A 54 13.57 3.61 2.47
CA GLY A 54 13.78 4.81 3.27
C GLY A 54 13.03 4.73 4.60
N ASP A 55 11.71 4.62 4.53
CA ASP A 55 10.83 4.62 5.72
C ASP A 55 10.74 3.25 6.40
N LYS A 56 11.17 2.18 5.71
CA LYS A 56 11.23 0.80 6.21
C LYS A 56 9.89 0.31 6.76
N VAL A 57 8.81 0.62 6.04
CA VAL A 57 7.47 0.16 6.41
C VAL A 57 7.37 -1.36 6.33
N ALA A 58 6.55 -1.95 7.20
CA ALA A 58 6.34 -3.40 7.21
C ALA A 58 5.49 -3.88 6.04
N ALA A 59 4.55 -3.05 5.58
CA ALA A 59 3.68 -3.30 4.45
C ALA A 59 3.18 -1.98 3.87
N VAL A 60 2.76 -1.99 2.61
CA VAL A 60 2.14 -0.86 1.93
C VAL A 60 0.73 -1.23 1.54
N PHE A 61 -0.22 -0.35 1.83
CA PHE A 61 -1.57 -0.40 1.28
C PHE A 61 -1.65 0.65 0.19
N GLY A 62 -2.04 0.25 -1.02
CA GLY A 62 -2.18 1.23 -2.08
C GLY A 62 -2.22 0.65 -3.49
N CYS A 63 -1.98 1.56 -4.43
CA CYS A 63 -2.38 1.42 -5.84
C CYS A 63 -3.91 1.34 -5.99
N TRP A 64 -4.38 1.82 -7.14
CA TRP A 64 -5.81 1.84 -7.45
C TRP A 64 -6.09 1.35 -8.86
N THR A 65 -5.21 1.70 -9.80
CA THR A 65 -5.30 1.21 -11.17
C THR A 65 -4.33 0.05 -11.35
N SER A 66 -4.67 -0.87 -12.26
CA SER A 66 -3.79 -1.99 -12.60
C SER A 66 -2.42 -1.54 -13.09
N ALA A 67 -2.34 -0.39 -13.76
CA ALA A 67 -1.07 0.15 -14.22
C ALA A 67 -0.19 0.70 -13.08
N SER A 68 -0.76 1.21 -11.97
CA SER A 68 0.07 1.66 -10.83
C SER A 68 0.59 0.46 -10.07
N ARG A 69 -0.24 -0.59 -9.94
CA ARG A 69 0.19 -1.89 -9.42
C ARG A 69 1.35 -2.47 -10.23
N LYS A 70 1.20 -2.54 -11.56
CA LYS A 70 2.26 -3.06 -12.45
C LYS A 70 3.54 -2.24 -12.39
N ALA A 71 3.43 -0.92 -12.21
CA ALA A 71 4.59 -0.04 -12.07
C ALA A 71 5.38 -0.29 -10.78
N VAL A 72 4.70 -0.57 -9.67
CA VAL A 72 5.37 -0.81 -8.38
C VAL A 72 5.81 -2.26 -8.19
N LEU A 73 5.19 -3.21 -8.88
CA LEU A 73 5.43 -4.64 -8.67
C LEU A 73 6.93 -5.04 -8.69
N PRO A 74 7.76 -4.60 -9.66
CA PRO A 74 9.18 -4.92 -9.66
C PRO A 74 9.94 -4.39 -8.44
N VAL A 75 9.46 -3.29 -7.83
CA VAL A 75 10.04 -2.72 -6.62
C VAL A 75 9.72 -3.63 -5.42
N PHE A 76 8.47 -4.06 -5.28
CA PHE A 76 8.06 -4.94 -4.18
C PHE A 76 8.75 -6.30 -4.26
N GLU A 77 8.87 -6.88 -5.46
CA GLU A 77 9.57 -8.15 -5.66
C GLU A 77 11.07 -8.05 -5.39
N LYS A 78 11.71 -6.96 -5.83
CA LYS A 78 13.15 -6.74 -5.61
C LYS A 78 13.49 -6.50 -4.13
N GLU A 79 12.72 -5.66 -3.45
CA GLU A 79 12.97 -5.30 -2.05
C GLU A 79 12.31 -6.28 -1.06
N ASN A 80 11.67 -7.34 -1.57
CA ASN A 80 10.87 -8.30 -0.80
C ASN A 80 9.85 -7.63 0.13
N GLY A 81 9.23 -6.55 -0.36
CA GLY A 81 8.18 -5.82 0.35
C GLY A 81 6.83 -6.53 0.26
N LEU A 82 5.87 -6.08 1.07
CA LEU A 82 4.48 -6.58 1.02
C LEU A 82 3.53 -5.46 0.58
N LEU A 83 2.81 -5.68 -0.51
CA LEU A 83 1.75 -4.81 -1.02
C LEU A 83 0.39 -5.43 -0.75
N TYR A 84 -0.48 -4.72 -0.05
CA TYR A 84 -1.91 -4.97 -0.05
C TYR A 84 -2.55 -4.16 -1.17
N TYR A 85 -3.23 -4.84 -2.08
CA TYR A 85 -3.92 -4.24 -3.23
C TYR A 85 -5.43 -4.37 -3.02
N PRO A 86 -6.09 -3.33 -2.46
CA PRO A 86 -7.47 -3.42 -1.96
C PRO A 86 -8.52 -3.02 -2.99
N THR A 87 -8.34 -3.43 -4.25
CA THR A 87 -9.26 -3.06 -5.33
C THR A 87 -9.38 -4.19 -6.35
N PHE A 88 -10.51 -4.20 -7.07
CA PHE A 88 -10.77 -5.15 -8.15
C PHE A 88 -9.80 -4.93 -9.32
N TYR A 89 -9.54 -5.99 -10.08
CA TYR A 89 -8.67 -5.92 -11.26
C TYR A 89 -9.00 -7.00 -12.29
N GLU A 90 -8.26 -6.98 -13.39
CA GLU A 90 -8.45 -7.83 -14.56
C GLU A 90 -8.14 -9.33 -14.35
N GLY A 91 -7.45 -9.70 -13.26
CA GLY A 91 -6.97 -11.07 -13.02
C GLY A 91 -5.64 -11.38 -13.73
N LEU A 92 -5.29 -12.67 -13.77
CA LEU A 92 -4.11 -13.24 -14.48
C LEU A 92 -2.75 -12.63 -14.08
N GLU A 93 -2.63 -12.15 -12.85
CA GLU A 93 -1.38 -11.71 -12.25
C GLU A 93 -1.19 -12.38 -10.89
N GLN A 94 0.02 -12.81 -10.60
CA GLN A 94 0.34 -13.44 -9.32
C GLN A 94 1.73 -13.02 -8.89
N SER A 95 1.85 -12.57 -7.65
CA SER A 95 3.12 -12.31 -7.01
C SER A 95 3.06 -12.74 -5.54
N LYS A 96 4.19 -13.22 -5.02
CA LYS A 96 4.32 -13.60 -3.60
C LYS A 96 4.32 -12.38 -2.68
N ASN A 97 4.61 -11.21 -3.24
CA ASN A 97 4.74 -9.94 -2.54
C ASN A 97 3.44 -9.12 -2.55
N VAL A 98 2.36 -9.64 -3.14
CA VAL A 98 1.09 -8.92 -3.25
C VAL A 98 -0.04 -9.75 -2.67
N ILE A 99 -0.81 -9.14 -1.76
CA ILE A 99 -2.08 -9.65 -1.27
C ILE A 99 -3.19 -8.91 -2.01
N TYR A 100 -3.87 -9.62 -2.89
CA TYR A 100 -5.02 -9.13 -3.64
C TYR A 100 -6.27 -9.35 -2.79
N THR A 101 -6.94 -8.27 -2.38
CA THR A 101 -8.16 -8.36 -1.55
C THR A 101 -9.42 -7.88 -2.29
N GLY A 102 -9.35 -7.77 -3.63
CA GLY A 102 -10.45 -7.36 -4.51
C GLY A 102 -10.48 -8.15 -5.81
#